data_AF-A0A6G1JD78-F1
#
_entry.id   AF-A0A6G1JD78-F1
#
_cell.length_a   1.000
_cell.length_b   1.000
_cell.length_c   1.000
_cell.angle_alpha   90.00
_cell.angle_beta   90.00
_cell.angle_gamma   90.00
#
_symmetry.space_group_name_H-M   'P 1'
#
loop_
_entity.id
_entity.type
_entity.pdbx_description
1 polymer ?
#
loop_
_entity_poly.entity_id
_entity_poly.type
_entity_poly.pdbx_seq_one_letter_code
_entity_poly.pdbx_strand_id
1 'polypeptide(L)' 'QDNSRIHRAKNTEAWFKRNKISLFPHPPYSPDLNPIANIWSILKDRLNKRNRKDLGEGTS' A
#
# COMPACT_ATOMS: atom_id res chain seq x y z
N GLN A 1 3.00 -7.39 1.64
CA GLN A 1 4.33 -6.93 1.22
C GLN A 1 4.44 -7.20 -0.27
N ASP A 2 4.95 -6.27 -1.05
CA ASP A 2 5.44 -6.61 -2.38
C ASP A 2 6.87 -7.18 -2.25
N ASN A 3 7.36 -7.84 -3.30
CA ASN A 3 8.70 -8.45 -3.33
C ASN A 3 9.83 -7.39 -3.46
N SER A 4 9.60 -6.14 -3.06
CA SER A 4 10.61 -5.07 -3.10
C SER A 4 11.80 -5.38 -2.18
N ARG A 5 12.98 -4.88 -2.54
CA ARG A 5 14.23 -5.14 -1.81
C ARG A 5 14.19 -4.67 -0.35
N ILE A 6 13.48 -3.59 -0.05
CA ILE A 6 13.33 -3.05 1.31
C ILE A 6 12.57 -4.01 2.24
N HIS A 7 11.70 -4.82 1.65
CA HIS A 7 10.86 -5.81 2.32
C HIS A 7 11.58 -7.14 2.58
N ARG A 8 12.75 -7.33 1.96
CA ARG A 8 13.61 -8.52 2.08
C ARG A 8 14.95 -8.24 2.75
N ALA A 9 15.11 -7.05 3.33
CA ALA A 9 16.28 -6.76 4.13
C ALA A 9 16.35 -7.74 5.31
N LYS A 10 17.56 -8.25 5.62
CA LYS A 10 17.77 -9.24 6.70
C LYS A 10 17.19 -8.78 8.04
N ASN A 11 17.31 -7.50 8.35
CA ASN A 11 16.77 -6.92 9.58
C ASN A 11 15.24 -6.99 9.61
N THR A 12 14.59 -6.70 8.48
CA THR A 12 13.14 -6.79 8.32
C THR A 12 12.65 -8.23 8.50
N GLU A 13 13.30 -9.20 7.86
CA GLU A 13 12.97 -10.63 8.02
C GLU A 13 13.20 -11.11 9.46
N ALA A 14 14.28 -10.70 10.10
CA ALA A 14 14.58 -11.04 11.49
C ALA A 14 13.54 -10.46 12.45
N TRP A 15 13.06 -9.24 12.20
CA TRP A 15 12.00 -8.63 12.99
C TRP A 15 10.69 -9.42 12.88
N PHE A 16 10.28 -9.82 11.67
CA PHE A 16 9.07 -10.63 11.49
C PHE A 16 9.17 -11.98 12.22
N LYS A 17 10.32 -12.66 12.11
CA LYS A 17 10.57 -13.93 12.83
C LYS A 17 10.49 -13.75 14.35
N ARG A 18 11.12 -12.71 14.90
CA ARG A 18 11.07 -12.41 16.34
C ARG A 18 9.65 -12.16 16.85
N ASN A 19 8.83 -11.50 16.04
CA ASN A 19 7.44 -11.17 16.38
C ASN A 19 6.45 -12.28 16.02
N LYS A 20 6.91 -13.45 15.53
CA LYS A 20 6.06 -14.58 15.12
C LYS A 20 5.00 -14.19 14.07
N ILE A 21 5.35 -13.22 13.22
CA ILE A 21 4.48 -12.78 12.14
C ILE A 21 4.80 -13.61 10.90
N SER A 22 3.82 -14.40 10.44
CA SER A 22 3.94 -15.15 9.19
C SER A 22 3.74 -14.22 8.00
N LEU A 23 4.64 -14.29 7.03
CA LEU A 23 4.54 -13.53 5.79
C LEU A 23 3.82 -14.35 4.73
N PHE A 24 2.82 -13.75 4.11
CA PHE A 24 2.14 -14.35 2.96
C PHE A 24 3.08 -14.36 1.75
N PRO A 25 3.28 -15.50 1.08
CA PRO A 25 4.08 -15.57 -0.14
C PRO A 25 3.37 -14.80 -1.26
N HIS A 26 3.91 -13.65 -1.64
CA HIS A 26 3.38 -12.83 -2.72
C HIS A 26 4.07 -13.20 -4.04
N PRO A 27 3.34 -13.66 -5.07
CA PRO A 27 3.93 -13.91 -6.38
C PRO A 27 4.48 -12.61 -7.00
N PRO A 28 5.64 -12.68 -7.69
CA PRO A 28 6.23 -11.50 -8.30
C PRO A 28 5.32 -10.94 -9.40
N TYR A 29 5.26 -9.61 -9.52
CA TYR A 29 4.47 -8.88 -10.52
C TYR A 29 2.95 -9.06 -10.45
N SER A 30 2.40 -9.40 -9.28
CA SER A 30 0.95 -9.48 -9.05
C SER A 30 0.41 -8.31 -8.21
N PRO A 31 0.28 -7.09 -8.78
CA PRO A 31 -0.29 -5.96 -8.07
C PRO A 31 -1.78 -6.14 -7.77
N ASP A 32 -2.48 -6.94 -8.59
CA ASP A 32 -3.87 -7.37 -8.42
C ASP A 32 -4.11 -8.15 -7.12
N LEU A 33 -3.12 -8.94 -6.71
CA LEU A 33 -3.17 -9.70 -5.46
C LEU A 33 -2.81 -8.87 -4.22
N ASN A 34 -2.45 -7.60 -4.37
CA ASN A 34 -2.12 -6.75 -3.23
C ASN A 34 -3.39 -5.99 -2.76
N PRO A 35 -3.99 -6.33 -1.60
CA PRO A 35 -5.23 -5.70 -1.15
C PRO A 35 -5.14 -4.17 -1.04
N ILE A 36 -3.93 -3.63 -0.82
CA ILE A 36 -3.71 -2.19 -0.76
C ILE A 36 -3.96 -1.49 -2.10
N ALA A 37 -3.74 -2.17 -3.23
CA ALA A 37 -3.99 -1.61 -4.56
C ALA A 37 -5.49 -1.34 -4.76
N ASN A 38 -6.33 -2.25 -4.29
CA ASN A 38 -7.79 -2.08 -4.31
C ASN A 38 -8.23 -0.90 -3.43
N ILE A 39 -7.65 -0.78 -2.23
CA ILE A 39 -7.92 0.36 -1.34
C ILE A 39 -7.51 1.67 -2.01
N TRP A 40 -6.34 1.74 -2.64
CA TRP A 40 -5.89 2.93 -3.38
C TRP A 40 -6.81 3.28 -4.55
N SER A 41 -7.37 2.28 -5.25
CA SER A 41 -8.37 2.51 -6.30
C SER A 41 -9.62 3.19 -5.72
N ILE A 42 -10.18 2.64 -4.64
CA ILE A 42 -11.35 3.19 -3.97
C ILE A 42 -11.08 4.62 -3.45
N LEU A 43 -9.90 4.86 -2.88
CA LEU A 43 -9.50 6.19 -2.41
C LEU A 43 -9.42 7.20 -3.55
N LYS A 44 -8.80 6.84 -4.68
CA LYS A 44 -8.74 7.69 -5.88
C LYS A 44 -10.14 7.99 -6.42
N ASP A 45 -11.02 7.00 -6.47
CA ASP A 45 -12.40 7.19 -6.92
C ASP A 45 -13.17 8.15 -6.01
N ARG A 46 -12.98 8.05 -4.68
CA ARG A 46 -13.61 8.96 -3.72
C ARG A 46 -13.05 10.38 -3.82
N LEU A 47 -11.74 10.52 -4.03
CA LEU A 47 -11.10 11.82 -4.19
C LEU A 47 -11.58 12.51 -5.48
N ASN A 48 -11.65 11.77 -6.58
CA ASN A 48 -12.13 12.30 -7.87
C ASN A 48 -13.60 12.72 -7.83
N LYS A 49 -14.40 12.12 -6.95
CA LYS A 49 -15.82 12.47 -6.75
C LYS A 49 -16.02 13.65 -5.78
N ARG A 50 -14.99 14.11 -5.07
CA ARG A 50 -15.08 15.33 -4.24
C ARG A 50 -15.07 16.57 -5.13
N ASN A 51 -15.93 17.53 -4.80
CA ASN A 51 -15.91 18.83 -5.46
C ASN A 51 -14.62 19.56 -5.09
N ARG A 52 -13.93 20.11 -6.09
CA ARG A 52 -12.64 20.83 -5.91
C ARG A 52 -12.72 22.02 -4.94
N LYS A 53 -13.93 22.53 -4.67
CA LYS A 53 -14.18 23.61 -3.71
C LYS A 53 -14.08 23.18 -2.24
N ASP A 54 -14.18 21.87 -1.95
CA ASP A 54 -14.09 21.32 -0.59
C ASP A 54 -12.64 21.02 -0.18
N LEU A 55 -11.67 21.28 -1.07
CA LEU A 55 -10.24 21.02 -0.84
C LEU A 55 -9.48 22.25 -0.33
N GLY A 56 -10.17 23.36 -0.03
CA GLY A 56 -9.52 24.55 0.52
C GLY A 56 -8.46 25.13 -0.42
N GLU A 57 -8.71 25.11 -1.73
CA GLU A 57 -7.93 25.97 -2.63
C GLU A 57 -8.34 27.42 -2.34
N GLY A 58 -7.57 28.05 -1.47
CA GLY A 58 -7.51 29.50 -1.36
C GLY A 58 -7.31 30.07 -2.76
N THR A 59 -8.23 30.93 -3.14
CA THR A 59 -8.08 31.87 -4.25
C THR A 59 -6.68 32.49 -4.18
N SER A 60 -5.86 32.28 -5.22
CA SER A 60 -4.80 33.23 -5.54
C SER A 60 -5.39 34.61 -5.79
#